data_AF-A0A8C9QBS8-F1
#
_entry.id   AF-A0A8C9QBS8-F1
#
_cell.length_a   1.000
_cell.length_b   1.000
_cell.length_c   1.000
_cell.angle_alpha   90.00
_cell.angle_beta   90.00
_cell.angle_gamma   90.00
#
_symmetry.space_group_name_H-M   'P 1'
#
loop_
_entity.id
_entity.type
_entity.pdbx_description
1 polymer ?
#
loop_
_entity_poly.entity_id
_entity_poly.type
_entity_poly.pdbx_seq_one_letter_code
_entity_poly.pdbx_strand_id
1 'polypeptide(L)'
;MCPATSLLALGHNRRPLCLILSFLESAGVVHGASAMFVVKDGNGTACIMANFSAAFRMSYETVRGPQNVSFELPPSAEVLNSSSCGGKNASDSSLVIAFGRGHSLTLTFTRNTTRYRVQLMSFTYNMSDTWTFPNASSKEVKNVSSVTDIKADIDKKYRCVSTTQVHMSNVTVTLSDATIQAYLSSSSFSKGESRCKQDEPEPSPTALPPAPPSPSPSPVPAESPSVSRYNVSGDNGTCLLASMGLQLNVTYARRDNTTVTSVLNINPNETTASGNCSSLLVTLELQSKKGMVLVLWFGMNASSSRFFLQGIQLNATFPDAKEPTFRATNTSLRALQATVGHSYKCNTEEHIRVTQAFSLNIFRVWVQAFQVEGDRFGSVEECLLDGNNMLIPIAVGGALAGLVLIVLIAYLIGRKRSHAGYQTI
;
A
#
# COMPACT_ATOMS: atom_id res chain seq x y z
N MET A 1 -35.65 -65.26 17.11
CA MET A 1 -36.19 -66.36 16.30
C MET A 1 -36.57 -65.79 14.94
N CYS A 2 -35.81 -66.10 13.89
CA CYS A 2 -36.33 -66.08 12.51
C CYS A 2 -36.88 -67.49 12.24
N PRO A 3 -37.97 -67.67 11.48
CA PRO A 3 -37.96 -67.57 10.01
C PRO A 3 -39.23 -66.83 9.49
N ALA A 4 -39.51 -66.56 8.22
CA ALA A 4 -39.39 -67.37 7.02
C ALA A 4 -39.59 -66.52 5.73
N THR A 5 -38.87 -66.94 4.68
CA THR A 5 -39.24 -67.05 3.26
C THR A 5 -40.54 -66.40 2.75
N SER A 6 -40.46 -65.60 1.67
CA SER A 6 -41.07 -65.93 0.35
C SER A 6 -41.05 -64.80 -0.70
N LEU A 7 -40.88 -65.27 -1.94
CA LEU A 7 -41.45 -64.81 -3.22
C LEU A 7 -40.90 -63.57 -3.96
N LEU A 8 -40.40 -63.87 -5.18
CA LEU A 8 -40.25 -62.99 -6.33
C LEU A 8 -41.62 -62.62 -6.95
N ALA A 9 -41.84 -61.34 -7.25
CA ALA A 9 -42.66 -60.89 -8.38
C ALA A 9 -42.30 -59.44 -8.78
N LEU A 10 -42.33 -59.18 -10.09
CA LEU A 10 -41.88 -57.98 -10.79
C LEU A 10 -42.57 -56.66 -10.37
N GLY A 11 -41.84 -55.56 -10.46
CA GLY A 11 -42.42 -54.22 -10.52
C GLY A 11 -41.39 -53.11 -10.77
N HIS A 12 -41.45 -52.51 -11.96
CA HIS A 12 -40.75 -51.28 -12.35
C HIS A 12 -40.94 -50.15 -11.30
N ASN A 13 -39.86 -49.47 -10.87
CA ASN A 13 -39.64 -48.05 -11.19
C ASN A 13 -38.32 -47.52 -10.63
N ARG A 14 -37.73 -46.57 -11.36
CA ARG A 14 -36.48 -45.85 -11.09
C ARG A 14 -36.52 -45.05 -9.78
N ARG A 15 -35.45 -45.13 -8.98
CA ARG A 15 -34.70 -43.97 -8.43
C ARG A 15 -33.36 -44.40 -7.82
N PRO A 16 -32.34 -43.52 -7.85
CA PRO A 16 -30.94 -43.90 -7.80
C PRO A 16 -30.40 -44.04 -6.38
N LEU A 17 -29.38 -44.89 -6.28
CA LEU A 17 -28.58 -45.14 -5.09
C LEU A 17 -27.82 -43.87 -4.70
N CYS A 18 -28.18 -43.32 -3.55
CA CYS A 18 -27.37 -42.39 -2.79
C CYS A 18 -26.44 -43.24 -1.92
N LEU A 19 -25.11 -43.16 -2.08
CA LEU A 19 -24.14 -43.23 -0.97
C LEU A 19 -22.68 -43.02 -1.43
N ILE A 20 -22.22 -41.78 -1.26
CA ILE A 20 -20.98 -41.30 -0.59
C ILE A 20 -19.62 -41.90 -0.99
N LEU A 21 -18.71 -40.99 -1.39
CA LEU A 21 -17.29 -40.83 -1.00
C LEU A 21 -16.51 -40.31 -2.23
N SER A 22 -15.72 -39.24 -2.24
CA SER A 22 -15.26 -38.30 -1.21
C SER A 22 -14.32 -37.29 -1.92
N PHE A 23 -14.44 -36.01 -1.55
CA PHE A 23 -13.41 -34.96 -1.56
C PHE A 23 -12.46 -34.81 -2.77
N LEU A 24 -12.85 -33.93 -3.71
CA LEU A 24 -11.92 -32.96 -4.29
C LEU A 24 -12.46 -31.57 -4.00
N GLU A 25 -12.13 -31.02 -2.82
CA GLU A 25 -12.07 -29.57 -2.66
C GLU A 25 -10.88 -29.09 -3.47
N SER A 26 -11.15 -28.70 -4.71
CA SER A 26 -10.30 -27.78 -5.43
C SER A 26 -10.08 -26.56 -4.56
N ALA A 27 -8.81 -26.23 -4.29
CA ALA A 27 -8.41 -24.89 -3.93
C ALA A 27 -8.82 -23.95 -5.07
N GLY A 28 -10.07 -23.50 -5.02
CA GLY A 28 -10.53 -22.38 -5.80
C GLY A 28 -9.78 -21.17 -5.28
N VAL A 29 -8.94 -20.58 -6.14
CA VAL A 29 -8.56 -19.19 -5.97
C VAL A 29 -9.87 -18.40 -6.00
N VAL A 30 -10.38 -18.07 -4.82
CA VAL A 30 -11.46 -17.11 -4.68
C VAL A 30 -10.85 -15.79 -5.16
N HIS A 31 -11.19 -15.39 -6.39
CA HIS A 31 -11.04 -14.00 -6.79
C HIS A 31 -11.98 -13.21 -5.89
N GLY A 32 -11.45 -12.35 -5.02
CA GLY A 32 -12.25 -11.46 -4.19
C GLY A 32 -13.28 -10.71 -5.02
N ALA A 33 -14.57 -10.96 -4.73
CA ALA A 33 -15.67 -10.33 -5.44
C ALA A 33 -15.64 -8.81 -5.18
N SER A 34 -15.76 -8.00 -6.23
CA SER A 34 -15.91 -6.55 -6.10
C SER A 34 -17.25 -6.23 -5.43
N ALA A 35 -17.23 -5.43 -4.36
CA ALA A 35 -18.40 -5.09 -3.58
C ALA A 35 -18.74 -3.59 -3.73
N MET A 36 -20.03 -3.28 -3.89
CA MET A 36 -20.51 -1.89 -4.04
C MET A 36 -21.07 -1.36 -2.72
N PHE A 37 -20.47 -0.26 -2.26
CA PHE A 37 -20.78 0.45 -1.02
C PHE A 37 -21.38 1.82 -1.35
N VAL A 38 -22.50 2.15 -0.71
CA VAL A 38 -23.22 3.42 -0.95
C VAL A 38 -23.55 4.07 0.40
N VAL A 39 -23.08 5.30 0.60
CA VAL A 39 -23.48 6.15 1.72
C VAL A 39 -24.52 7.15 1.21
N LYS A 40 -25.63 7.26 1.94
CA LYS A 40 -26.74 8.15 1.61
C LYS A 40 -26.93 9.20 2.69
N ASP A 41 -27.36 10.39 2.30
CA ASP A 41 -27.76 11.44 3.23
C ASP A 41 -29.15 11.17 3.84
N GLY A 42 -29.59 12.03 4.75
CA GLY A 42 -30.91 11.93 5.38
C GLY A 42 -32.09 12.03 4.40
N ASN A 43 -31.86 12.46 3.16
CA ASN A 43 -32.85 12.54 2.09
C ASN A 43 -32.78 11.32 1.14
N GLY A 44 -31.93 10.34 1.43
CA GLY A 44 -31.74 9.13 0.62
C GLY A 44 -30.88 9.33 -0.63
N THR A 45 -30.25 10.50 -0.80
CA THR A 45 -29.35 10.79 -1.93
C THR A 45 -27.97 10.23 -1.65
N ALA A 46 -27.41 9.48 -2.61
CA ALA A 46 -26.06 8.94 -2.48
C ALA A 46 -25.04 10.09 -2.47
N CYS A 47 -24.16 10.10 -1.48
CA CYS A 47 -23.10 11.09 -1.34
C CYS A 47 -21.71 10.45 -1.49
N ILE A 48 -21.58 9.14 -1.23
CA ILE A 48 -20.37 8.35 -1.50
C ILE A 48 -20.80 7.06 -2.17
N MET A 49 -20.12 6.69 -3.25
CA MET A 49 -20.22 5.38 -3.89
C MET A 49 -18.81 4.83 -4.06
N ALA A 50 -18.60 3.58 -3.66
CA ALA A 50 -17.32 2.91 -3.82
C ALA A 50 -17.56 1.47 -4.27
N ASN A 51 -16.86 1.04 -5.30
CA ASN A 51 -16.87 -0.33 -5.78
C ASN A 51 -15.43 -0.79 -5.91
N PHE A 52 -15.03 -1.79 -5.13
CA PHE A 52 -13.69 -2.35 -5.16
C PHE A 52 -13.67 -3.74 -4.52
N SER A 53 -12.64 -4.52 -4.82
CA SER A 53 -12.22 -5.63 -3.96
C SER A 53 -11.04 -5.18 -3.10
N ALA A 54 -10.91 -5.75 -1.90
CA ALA A 54 -9.81 -5.45 -1.00
C ALA A 54 -9.23 -6.73 -0.39
N ALA A 55 -7.90 -6.77 -0.25
CA ALA A 55 -7.19 -7.80 0.49
C ALA A 55 -6.36 -7.18 1.61
N PHE A 56 -6.34 -7.83 2.76
CA PHE A 56 -5.68 -7.38 3.98
C PHE A 56 -4.57 -8.37 4.31
N ARG A 57 -3.33 -7.89 4.38
CA ARG A 57 -2.17 -8.69 4.77
C ARG A 57 -1.51 -8.07 5.99
N MET A 58 -1.32 -8.84 7.04
CA MET A 58 -0.69 -8.33 8.26
C MET A 58 0.08 -9.40 9.04
N SER A 59 0.95 -8.94 9.93
CA SER A 59 1.61 -9.77 10.93
C SER A 59 1.04 -9.51 12.32
N TYR A 60 0.75 -10.57 13.08
CA TYR A 60 0.20 -10.51 14.44
C TYR A 60 0.94 -11.46 15.38
N GLU A 61 1.02 -11.09 16.66
CA GLU A 61 1.73 -11.89 17.66
C GLU A 61 0.89 -13.05 18.17
N THR A 62 1.53 -14.21 18.31
CA THR A 62 0.96 -15.39 18.99
C THR A 62 1.85 -15.80 20.16
N VAL A 63 1.37 -16.71 20.99
CA VAL A 63 2.18 -17.29 22.09
C VAL A 63 3.46 -17.97 21.57
N ARG A 64 3.50 -18.35 20.29
CA ARG A 64 4.64 -19.03 19.64
C ARG A 64 5.50 -18.09 18.78
N GLY A 65 5.23 -16.79 18.80
CA GLY A 65 5.91 -15.78 17.99
C GLY A 65 5.00 -15.16 16.91
N PRO A 66 5.56 -14.29 16.05
CA PRO A 66 4.79 -13.56 15.05
C PRO A 66 4.30 -14.48 13.94
N GLN A 67 3.05 -14.29 13.53
CA GLN A 67 2.39 -15.04 12.47
C GLN A 67 1.80 -14.08 11.43
N ASN A 68 1.94 -14.42 10.15
CA ASN A 68 1.37 -13.65 9.06
C ASN A 68 -0.02 -14.19 8.69
N VAL A 69 -0.96 -13.29 8.42
CA VAL A 69 -2.29 -13.62 7.91
C VAL A 69 -2.61 -12.75 6.71
N SER A 70 -3.36 -13.35 5.77
CA SER A 70 -3.95 -12.66 4.63
C SER A 70 -5.40 -13.09 4.48
N PHE A 71 -6.31 -12.13 4.27
CA PHE A 71 -7.71 -12.40 4.00
C PHE A 71 -8.30 -11.31 3.09
N GLU A 72 -9.42 -11.60 2.45
CA GLU A 72 -10.09 -10.68 1.53
C GLU A 72 -11.34 -10.07 2.16
N LEU A 73 -11.78 -8.93 1.62
CA LEU A 73 -13.04 -8.31 1.96
C LEU A 73 -14.18 -9.27 1.57
N PRO A 74 -14.95 -9.79 2.53
CA PRO A 74 -15.95 -10.80 2.22
C PRO A 74 -17.16 -10.16 1.52
N PRO A 75 -17.94 -10.95 0.76
CA PRO A 75 -19.20 -10.49 0.18
C PRO A 75 -20.25 -10.01 1.21
N SER A 76 -20.09 -10.39 2.48
CA SER A 76 -20.92 -9.95 3.61
C SER A 76 -20.52 -8.59 4.18
N ALA A 77 -19.57 -7.87 3.55
CA ALA A 77 -19.18 -6.55 3.98
C ALA A 77 -20.32 -5.53 3.77
N GLU A 78 -20.57 -4.70 4.76
CA GLU A 78 -21.70 -3.75 4.78
C GLU A 78 -21.26 -2.35 5.23
N VAL A 79 -21.97 -1.33 4.73
CA VAL A 79 -21.75 0.06 5.15
C VAL A 79 -22.33 0.28 6.56
N LEU A 80 -21.51 0.70 7.51
CA LEU A 80 -21.95 1.05 8.86
C LEU A 80 -22.66 2.40 8.91
N ASN A 81 -23.58 2.52 9.86
CA ASN A 81 -24.30 3.77 10.18
C ASN A 81 -23.38 4.92 10.63
N SER A 82 -22.13 4.63 11.01
CA SER A 82 -21.11 5.64 11.31
C SER A 82 -20.53 6.31 10.05
N SER A 83 -20.87 5.81 8.85
CA SER A 83 -20.60 6.49 7.58
C SER A 83 -21.39 7.79 7.50
N SER A 84 -20.80 8.83 6.94
CA SER A 84 -21.38 10.17 6.89
C SER A 84 -21.14 10.85 5.56
N CYS A 85 -22.13 11.61 5.11
CA CYS A 85 -21.99 12.51 3.97
C CYS A 85 -21.21 13.80 4.30
N GLY A 86 -20.84 14.01 5.56
CA GLY A 86 -20.18 15.23 6.04
C GLY A 86 -21.16 16.37 6.34
N GLY A 87 -20.64 17.48 6.88
CA GLY A 87 -21.45 18.67 7.25
C GLY A 87 -21.81 19.57 6.06
N LYS A 88 -22.42 20.75 6.31
CA LYS A 88 -22.85 21.71 5.27
C LYS A 88 -21.74 22.18 4.31
N ASN A 89 -20.46 22.09 4.72
CA ASN A 89 -19.29 22.40 3.87
C ASN A 89 -18.68 21.13 3.23
N ALA A 90 -19.15 19.94 3.61
CA ALA A 90 -18.70 18.61 3.22
C ALA A 90 -17.20 18.32 3.49
N SER A 91 -16.60 19.02 4.43
CA SER A 91 -15.49 18.47 5.20
C SER A 91 -16.02 17.30 6.05
N ASP A 92 -15.21 16.25 6.19
CA ASP A 92 -15.45 15.10 7.10
C ASP A 92 -16.46 14.03 6.61
N SER A 93 -16.66 13.88 5.31
CA SER A 93 -17.41 12.72 4.79
C SER A 93 -16.61 11.43 5.00
N SER A 94 -17.29 10.35 5.38
CA SER A 94 -16.66 9.07 5.72
C SER A 94 -17.47 7.90 5.18
N LEU A 95 -16.76 6.89 4.68
CA LEU A 95 -17.31 5.57 4.38
C LEU A 95 -16.69 4.59 5.37
N VAL A 96 -17.50 3.92 6.16
CA VAL A 96 -17.09 2.89 7.11
C VAL A 96 -17.71 1.57 6.69
N ILE A 97 -16.89 0.60 6.32
CA ILE A 97 -17.31 -0.73 5.86
C ILE A 97 -16.99 -1.72 6.98
N ALA A 98 -18.00 -2.36 7.55
CA ALA A 98 -17.81 -3.45 8.51
C ALA A 98 -17.85 -4.81 7.84
N PHE A 99 -17.07 -5.74 8.37
CA PHE A 99 -17.07 -7.11 7.90
C PHE A 99 -16.47 -8.06 8.96
N GLY A 100 -16.74 -9.36 8.78
CA GLY A 100 -16.26 -10.39 9.69
C GLY A 100 -16.68 -10.16 11.15
N ARG A 101 -15.86 -10.61 12.10
CA ARG A 101 -16.16 -10.53 13.54
C ARG A 101 -15.58 -9.26 14.19
N GLY A 102 -15.98 -8.11 13.66
CA GLY A 102 -15.61 -6.80 14.21
C GLY A 102 -14.41 -6.14 13.54
N HIS A 103 -14.21 -6.40 12.24
CA HIS A 103 -13.25 -5.65 11.43
C HIS A 103 -13.98 -4.52 10.70
N SER A 104 -13.30 -3.41 10.44
CA SER A 104 -13.83 -2.35 9.61
C SER A 104 -12.74 -1.61 8.82
N LEU A 105 -13.09 -1.23 7.59
CA LEU A 105 -12.30 -0.37 6.72
C LEU A 105 -12.99 1.00 6.61
N THR A 106 -12.28 2.05 7.01
CA THR A 106 -12.78 3.43 6.98
C THR A 106 -12.02 4.24 5.94
N LEU A 107 -12.75 4.91 5.04
CA LEU A 107 -12.23 5.92 4.12
C LEU A 107 -12.76 7.29 4.55
N THR A 108 -11.86 8.20 4.90
CA THR A 108 -12.21 9.59 5.21
C THR A 108 -11.89 10.48 4.02
N PHE A 109 -12.88 11.22 3.56
CA PHE A 109 -12.80 12.07 2.38
C PHE A 109 -12.62 13.53 2.79
N THR A 110 -11.87 14.24 1.97
CA THR A 110 -11.81 15.70 2.00
C THR A 110 -11.89 16.22 0.58
N ARG A 111 -12.40 17.44 0.41
CA ARG A 111 -12.46 18.13 -0.88
C ARG A 111 -11.98 19.56 -0.77
N ASN A 112 -11.49 20.06 -1.89
CA ASN A 112 -11.37 21.49 -2.14
C ASN A 112 -12.28 21.86 -3.33
N THR A 113 -12.08 23.05 -3.92
CA THR A 113 -12.88 23.53 -5.05
C THR A 113 -12.70 22.75 -6.34
N THR A 114 -11.63 21.98 -6.49
CA THR A 114 -11.25 21.32 -7.76
C THR A 114 -11.24 19.81 -7.67
N ARG A 115 -10.93 19.22 -6.51
CA ARG A 115 -10.70 17.79 -6.32
C ARG A 115 -11.20 17.31 -4.97
N TYR A 116 -11.54 16.03 -4.90
CA TYR A 116 -11.65 15.30 -3.64
C TYR A 116 -10.55 14.23 -3.54
N ARG A 117 -10.24 13.83 -2.31
CA ARG A 117 -9.29 12.75 -2.04
C ARG A 117 -9.72 11.95 -0.81
N VAL A 118 -9.30 10.69 -0.77
CA VAL A 118 -9.33 9.89 0.45
C VAL A 118 -8.13 10.35 1.30
N GLN A 119 -8.40 11.24 2.25
CA GLN A 119 -7.39 11.86 3.12
C GLN A 119 -6.73 10.82 4.03
N LEU A 120 -7.54 9.90 4.56
CA LEU A 120 -7.11 8.88 5.49
C LEU A 120 -7.87 7.59 5.21
N MET A 121 -7.15 6.49 5.15
CA MET A 121 -7.69 5.14 5.17
C MET A 121 -7.29 4.49 6.50
N SER A 122 -8.28 4.05 7.27
CA SER A 122 -8.08 3.40 8.56
C SER A 122 -8.63 1.99 8.53
N PHE A 123 -7.88 1.05 9.09
CA PHE A 123 -8.29 -0.34 9.23
C PHE A 123 -8.34 -0.70 10.72
N THR A 124 -9.54 -1.03 11.19
CA THR A 124 -9.77 -1.54 12.53
C THR A 124 -9.97 -3.04 12.47
N TYR A 125 -9.23 -3.79 13.29
CA TYR A 125 -9.34 -5.25 13.33
C TYR A 125 -9.40 -5.78 14.74
N ASN A 126 -10.25 -6.78 14.93
CA ASN A 126 -10.49 -7.42 16.20
C ASN A 126 -9.62 -8.68 16.35
N MET A 127 -8.58 -8.63 17.19
CA MET A 127 -7.71 -9.80 17.43
C MET A 127 -8.40 -10.90 18.25
N SER A 128 -9.60 -10.68 18.79
CA SER A 128 -10.44 -11.74 19.37
C SER A 128 -11.08 -12.66 18.32
N ASP A 129 -11.06 -12.28 17.05
CA ASP A 129 -11.60 -13.12 15.98
C ASP A 129 -10.70 -14.34 15.73
N THR A 130 -11.02 -15.46 16.36
CA THR A 130 -10.25 -16.70 16.27
C THR A 130 -10.25 -17.33 14.87
N TRP A 131 -11.16 -16.93 13.98
CA TRP A 131 -11.17 -17.38 12.59
C TRP A 131 -10.03 -16.75 11.80
N THR A 132 -9.86 -15.43 11.97
CA THR A 132 -8.83 -14.66 11.27
C THR A 132 -7.50 -14.67 12.03
N PHE A 133 -7.54 -14.64 13.35
CA PHE A 133 -6.37 -14.55 14.24
C PHE A 133 -6.31 -15.71 15.24
N PRO A 134 -6.09 -16.95 14.77
CA PRO A 134 -5.95 -18.10 15.66
C PRO A 134 -4.72 -17.91 16.58
N ASN A 135 -4.91 -18.21 17.87
CA ASN A 135 -3.87 -18.15 18.90
C ASN A 135 -3.20 -16.78 19.09
N ALA A 136 -3.90 -15.68 18.77
CA ALA A 136 -3.42 -14.33 19.03
C ALA A 136 -3.09 -14.13 20.51
N SER A 137 -1.95 -13.50 20.81
CA SER A 137 -1.49 -13.24 22.18
C SER A 137 -2.33 -12.19 22.90
N SER A 138 -2.90 -11.24 22.13
CA SER A 138 -3.82 -10.20 22.63
C SER A 138 -5.19 -10.32 21.98
N LYS A 139 -6.24 -10.01 22.73
CA LYS A 139 -7.64 -9.97 22.28
C LYS A 139 -8.15 -8.56 21.93
N GLU A 140 -7.23 -7.60 21.88
CA GLU A 140 -7.54 -6.18 21.69
C GLU A 140 -8.03 -5.87 20.25
N VAL A 141 -8.84 -4.83 20.13
CA VAL A 141 -9.20 -4.22 18.85
C VAL A 141 -8.14 -3.18 18.51
N LYS A 142 -7.46 -3.35 17.38
CA LYS A 142 -6.42 -2.42 16.90
C LYS A 142 -6.94 -1.58 15.77
N ASN A 143 -6.53 -0.32 15.72
CA ASN A 143 -6.84 0.62 14.65
C ASN A 143 -5.53 1.17 14.08
N VAL A 144 -5.30 0.97 12.80
CA VAL A 144 -4.14 1.51 12.06
C VAL A 144 -4.65 2.40 10.94
N SER A 145 -3.88 3.42 10.56
CA SER A 145 -4.29 4.32 9.49
C SER A 145 -3.11 4.81 8.66
N SER A 146 -3.38 5.17 7.42
CA SER A 146 -2.43 5.79 6.51
C SER A 146 -3.15 6.72 5.55
N VAL A 147 -2.43 7.71 5.05
CA VAL A 147 -2.92 8.56 3.96
C VAL A 147 -2.97 7.77 2.65
N THR A 148 -3.67 8.29 1.66
CA THR A 148 -3.73 7.64 0.34
C THR A 148 -3.46 8.62 -0.79
N ASP A 149 -3.08 8.08 -1.94
CA ASP A 149 -2.94 8.84 -3.20
C ASP A 149 -4.23 8.84 -4.04
N ILE A 150 -5.33 8.26 -3.50
CA ILE A 150 -6.62 8.18 -4.15
C ILE A 150 -7.25 9.57 -4.19
N LYS A 151 -7.33 10.14 -5.39
CA LYS A 151 -7.89 11.48 -5.64
C LYS A 151 -8.52 11.55 -7.03
N ALA A 152 -9.55 12.38 -7.16
CA ALA A 152 -10.19 12.65 -8.42
C ALA A 152 -10.74 14.09 -8.43
N ASP A 153 -10.94 14.62 -9.64
CA ASP A 153 -11.57 15.93 -9.78
C ASP A 153 -13.03 15.88 -9.31
N ILE A 154 -13.57 17.01 -8.86
CA ILE A 154 -15.00 17.13 -8.53
C ILE A 154 -15.83 16.73 -9.76
N ASP A 155 -16.97 16.09 -9.54
CA ASP A 155 -17.86 15.52 -10.56
C ASP A 155 -17.25 14.42 -11.45
N LYS A 156 -16.08 13.87 -11.08
CA LYS A 156 -15.52 12.66 -11.72
C LYS A 156 -15.41 11.51 -10.72
N LYS A 157 -15.49 10.28 -11.22
CA LYS A 157 -15.15 9.08 -10.43
C LYS A 157 -13.64 8.83 -10.49
N TYR A 158 -13.04 8.43 -9.38
CA TYR A 158 -11.73 7.79 -9.39
C TYR A 158 -11.89 6.37 -9.97
N ARG A 159 -11.01 5.97 -10.88
CA ARG A 159 -10.97 4.60 -11.42
C ARG A 159 -9.54 4.08 -11.45
N CYS A 160 -9.33 2.91 -10.87
CA CYS A 160 -8.05 2.19 -10.90
C CYS A 160 -8.29 0.70 -11.04
N VAL A 161 -8.06 0.17 -12.24
CA VAL A 161 -8.16 -1.26 -12.56
C VAL A 161 -7.00 -2.00 -11.90
N SER A 162 -5.81 -1.40 -11.95
CA SER A 162 -4.61 -1.93 -11.33
C SER A 162 -4.71 -1.94 -9.81
N THR A 163 -4.00 -2.89 -9.21
CA THR A 163 -3.92 -3.03 -7.77
C THR A 163 -3.20 -1.83 -7.14
N THR A 164 -3.77 -1.28 -6.06
CA THR A 164 -3.19 -0.19 -5.26
C THR A 164 -2.97 -0.65 -3.83
N GLN A 165 -1.75 -0.52 -3.32
CA GLN A 165 -1.41 -0.92 -1.95
C GLN A 165 -1.32 0.29 -1.02
N VAL A 166 -1.88 0.16 0.18
CA VAL A 166 -1.82 1.15 1.26
C VAL A 166 -1.19 0.47 2.46
N HIS A 167 0.04 0.86 2.78
CA HIS A 167 0.79 0.35 3.92
C HIS A 167 0.47 1.15 5.20
N MET A 168 0.14 0.43 6.28
CA MET A 168 -0.31 0.95 7.57
C MET A 168 0.39 0.18 8.71
N SER A 169 1.52 0.67 9.22
CA SER A 169 2.27 0.00 10.30
C SER A 169 2.60 -1.47 9.95
N ASN A 170 1.92 -2.45 10.56
CA ASN A 170 2.07 -3.90 10.32
C ASN A 170 1.03 -4.49 9.36
N VAL A 171 0.16 -3.65 8.77
CA VAL A 171 -0.92 -4.05 7.86
C VAL A 171 -0.68 -3.46 6.47
N THR A 172 -0.99 -4.21 5.43
CA THR A 172 -1.07 -3.76 4.05
C THR A 172 -2.48 -4.02 3.54
N VAL A 173 -3.17 -2.96 3.12
CA VAL A 173 -4.47 -3.05 2.45
C VAL A 173 -4.24 -2.92 0.96
N THR A 174 -4.77 -3.86 0.19
CA THR A 174 -4.58 -3.95 -1.25
C THR A 174 -5.95 -3.79 -1.90
N LEU A 175 -6.18 -2.68 -2.60
CA LEU A 175 -7.41 -2.43 -3.36
C LEU A 175 -7.21 -2.85 -4.82
N SER A 176 -8.22 -3.50 -5.41
CA SER A 176 -8.22 -3.89 -6.82
C SER A 176 -9.54 -3.49 -7.48
N ASP A 177 -9.49 -3.16 -8.77
CA ASP A 177 -10.62 -2.66 -9.57
C ASP A 177 -11.44 -1.57 -8.87
N ALA A 178 -10.75 -0.58 -8.32
CA ALA A 178 -11.33 0.44 -7.47
C ALA A 178 -11.99 1.55 -8.28
N THR A 179 -13.30 1.68 -8.13
CA THR A 179 -14.10 2.82 -8.60
C THR A 179 -14.69 3.55 -7.41
N ILE A 180 -14.23 4.76 -7.12
CA ILE A 180 -14.61 5.51 -5.92
C ILE A 180 -15.09 6.91 -6.33
N GLN A 181 -16.21 7.35 -5.76
CA GLN A 181 -16.67 8.72 -5.89
C GLN A 181 -17.26 9.21 -4.59
N ALA A 182 -16.91 10.43 -4.21
CA ALA A 182 -17.48 11.15 -3.09
C ALA A 182 -18.09 12.46 -3.56
N TYR A 183 -18.96 13.04 -2.74
CA TYR A 183 -19.68 14.28 -3.01
C TYR A 183 -20.54 14.20 -4.27
N LEU A 184 -21.24 13.08 -4.45
CA LEU A 184 -22.09 12.87 -5.60
C LEU A 184 -23.28 13.86 -5.57
N SER A 185 -23.55 14.43 -6.74
CA SER A 185 -24.75 15.25 -7.01
C SER A 185 -25.90 14.41 -7.57
N SER A 186 -25.66 13.11 -7.85
CA SER A 186 -26.64 12.18 -8.45
C SER A 186 -26.50 10.79 -7.82
N SER A 187 -27.52 9.95 -7.96
CA SER A 187 -27.54 8.57 -7.43
C SER A 187 -26.71 7.56 -8.24
N SER A 188 -25.83 8.02 -9.13
CA SER A 188 -24.99 7.17 -9.99
C SER A 188 -23.58 7.73 -10.15
N PHE A 189 -22.63 6.86 -10.47
CA PHE A 189 -21.26 7.28 -10.80
C PHE A 189 -21.23 8.27 -11.97
N SER A 190 -20.36 9.27 -11.88
CA SER A 190 -20.11 10.21 -12.95
C SER A 190 -19.60 9.54 -14.22
N LYS A 191 -19.96 10.13 -15.37
CA LYS A 191 -19.46 9.70 -16.68
C LYS A 191 -17.96 9.99 -16.84
N GLY A 192 -17.49 11.12 -16.29
CA GLY A 192 -16.08 11.49 -16.29
C GLY A 192 -15.27 10.68 -15.28
N GLU A 193 -14.05 10.32 -15.63
CA GLU A 193 -13.13 9.55 -14.78
C GLU A 193 -11.79 10.24 -14.58
N SER A 194 -11.20 10.05 -13.39
CA SER A 194 -9.80 10.33 -13.07
C SER A 194 -9.12 8.99 -12.85
N ARG A 195 -8.16 8.66 -13.71
CA ARG A 195 -7.44 7.37 -13.62
C ARG A 195 -6.28 7.44 -12.65
N CYS A 196 -5.98 6.32 -12.01
CA CYS A 196 -4.75 6.18 -11.26
C CYS A 196 -3.52 6.10 -12.19
N LYS A 197 -2.35 6.44 -11.66
CA LYS A 197 -1.10 6.42 -12.41
C LYS A 197 -0.72 5.00 -12.86
N GLN A 198 -1.09 3.99 -12.07
CA GLN A 198 -0.80 2.58 -12.40
C GLN A 198 -1.52 2.08 -13.66
N ASP A 199 -2.63 2.70 -14.04
CA ASP A 199 -3.36 2.37 -15.28
C ASP A 199 -2.88 3.18 -16.49
N GLU A 200 -1.94 4.10 -16.31
CA GLU A 200 -1.40 4.89 -17.40
C GLU A 200 -0.49 4.00 -18.27
N PRO A 201 -0.65 3.99 -19.60
CA PRO A 201 0.18 3.17 -20.47
C PRO A 201 1.65 3.49 -20.27
N GLU A 202 2.45 2.47 -19.96
CA GLU A 202 3.91 2.58 -19.93
C GLU A 202 4.42 3.01 -21.33
N PRO A 203 5.28 4.04 -21.44
CA PRO A 203 5.84 4.43 -22.73
C PRO A 203 6.72 3.30 -23.27
N SER A 204 6.33 2.76 -24.42
CA SER A 204 7.05 1.71 -25.13
C SER A 204 8.48 2.16 -25.52
N PRO A 205 9.51 1.28 -25.45
CA PRO A 205 10.86 1.63 -25.84
C PRO A 205 10.96 1.65 -27.37
N THR A 206 10.79 2.82 -27.98
CA THR A 206 11.11 3.05 -29.39
C THR A 206 12.42 3.83 -29.50
N ALA A 207 13.33 3.32 -30.34
CA ALA A 207 14.64 3.89 -30.63
C ALA A 207 14.59 5.38 -30.99
N LEU A 208 15.55 6.15 -30.47
CA LEU A 208 15.72 7.58 -30.71
C LEU A 208 15.81 7.95 -32.20
N PRO A 209 14.99 8.90 -32.68
CA PRO A 209 15.31 9.75 -33.82
C PRO A 209 15.85 11.13 -33.37
N PRO A 210 16.55 11.88 -34.25
CA PRO A 210 17.23 13.12 -33.89
C PRO A 210 16.27 14.22 -33.44
N ALA A 211 16.68 14.95 -32.40
CA ALA A 211 15.91 16.02 -31.76
C ALA A 211 15.50 17.16 -32.72
N PRO A 212 14.21 17.56 -32.75
CA PRO A 212 13.77 18.85 -33.27
C PRO A 212 14.09 19.99 -32.30
N PRO A 213 14.22 21.24 -32.79
CA PRO A 213 14.57 22.39 -31.96
C PRO A 213 13.47 22.74 -30.95
N SER A 214 13.91 22.99 -29.72
CA SER A 214 13.13 23.35 -28.54
C SER A 214 12.24 24.58 -28.75
N PRO A 215 10.97 24.55 -28.32
CA PRO A 215 10.25 25.78 -27.97
C PRO A 215 10.73 26.31 -26.60
N SER A 216 10.67 27.64 -26.48
CA SER A 216 11.05 28.50 -25.35
C SER A 216 10.22 28.23 -24.08
N PRO A 217 10.64 28.70 -22.88
CA PRO A 217 10.28 28.10 -21.60
C PRO A 217 8.94 28.60 -21.07
N SER A 218 8.23 27.69 -20.39
CA SER A 218 7.14 28.00 -19.46
C SER A 218 7.30 27.10 -18.22
N PRO A 219 6.70 27.48 -17.08
CA PRO A 219 7.39 27.68 -15.80
C PRO A 219 7.96 26.40 -15.20
N VAL A 220 9.19 26.51 -14.71
CA VAL A 220 9.96 25.48 -14.02
C VAL A 220 9.14 24.79 -12.93
N PRO A 221 8.87 23.46 -13.03
CA PRO A 221 8.43 22.66 -11.90
C PRO A 221 9.55 22.64 -10.86
N ALA A 222 9.20 22.81 -9.58
CA ALA A 222 10.15 22.83 -8.46
C ALA A 222 11.26 21.78 -8.63
N GLU A 223 12.51 22.25 -8.70
CA GLU A 223 13.69 21.42 -8.96
C GLU A 223 13.75 20.26 -7.94
N SER A 224 13.91 19.03 -8.44
CA SER A 224 14.14 17.86 -7.59
C SER A 224 15.46 18.05 -6.81
N PRO A 225 15.54 17.65 -5.52
CA PRO A 225 16.74 17.89 -4.73
C PRO A 225 17.94 17.11 -5.27
N SER A 226 19.13 17.70 -5.19
CA SER A 226 20.38 17.07 -5.58
C SER A 226 20.71 15.88 -4.66
N VAL A 227 20.99 14.72 -5.24
CA VAL A 227 21.42 13.53 -4.49
C VAL A 227 22.85 13.74 -3.97
N SER A 228 23.05 13.53 -2.68
CA SER A 228 24.34 13.73 -2.02
C SER A 228 24.74 12.50 -1.23
N ARG A 229 26.05 12.26 -1.13
CA ARG A 229 26.61 11.17 -0.32
C ARG A 229 26.99 11.68 1.07
N TYR A 230 26.62 10.92 2.07
CA TYR A 230 26.90 11.15 3.48
C TYR A 230 27.60 9.91 4.04
N ASN A 231 28.63 10.16 4.84
CA ASN A 231 29.39 9.13 5.53
C ASN A 231 29.51 9.53 7.00
N VAL A 232 29.25 8.58 7.91
CA VAL A 232 29.49 8.73 9.34
C VAL A 232 30.38 7.58 9.80
N SER A 233 31.52 7.95 10.37
CA SER A 233 32.49 7.01 10.92
C SER A 233 32.70 7.29 12.41
N GLY A 234 32.87 6.24 13.19
CA GLY A 234 33.21 6.30 14.61
C GLY A 234 34.47 5.50 14.89
N ASP A 235 34.69 5.15 16.16
CA ASP A 235 35.92 4.48 16.61
C ASP A 235 36.13 3.10 15.96
N ASN A 236 35.03 2.40 15.65
CA ASN A 236 35.05 1.07 15.02
C ASN A 236 34.92 1.11 13.49
N GLY A 237 35.17 2.27 12.87
CA GLY A 237 35.04 2.48 11.42
C GLY A 237 33.70 3.09 11.02
N THR A 238 33.37 2.97 9.73
CA THR A 238 32.14 3.53 9.16
C THR A 238 30.90 2.80 9.67
N CYS A 239 29.93 3.56 10.17
CA CYS A 239 28.66 3.02 10.66
C CYS A 239 27.45 3.51 9.87
N LEU A 240 27.62 4.49 8.97
CA LEU A 240 26.56 4.93 8.07
C LEU A 240 27.15 5.30 6.71
N LEU A 241 26.55 4.74 5.67
CA LEU A 241 26.65 5.27 4.32
C LEU A 241 25.25 5.62 3.83
N ALA A 242 25.08 6.82 3.30
CA ALA A 242 23.83 7.23 2.70
C ALA A 242 24.09 8.01 1.41
N SER A 243 23.28 7.77 0.39
CA SER A 243 23.24 8.53 -0.85
C SER A 243 21.78 8.87 -1.10
N MET A 244 21.38 10.12 -0.91
CA MET A 244 19.97 10.52 -1.00
C MET A 244 19.81 12.01 -1.30
N GLY A 245 18.74 12.36 -2.01
CA GLY A 245 18.23 13.73 -2.13
C GLY A 245 17.16 13.96 -1.08
N LEU A 246 17.23 15.08 -0.37
CA LEU A 246 16.31 15.40 0.72
C LEU A 246 15.58 16.70 0.43
N GLN A 247 14.26 16.70 0.61
CA GLN A 247 13.41 17.88 0.50
C GLN A 247 12.48 17.96 1.72
N LEU A 248 12.52 19.09 2.40
CA LEU A 248 11.68 19.40 3.54
C LEU A 248 10.39 20.04 3.04
N ASN A 249 9.26 19.55 3.52
CA ASN A 249 7.95 20.15 3.30
C ASN A 249 7.37 20.57 4.64
N VAL A 250 7.45 21.87 4.94
CA VAL A 250 7.10 22.46 6.24
C VAL A 250 5.92 23.42 6.07
N THR A 251 4.90 23.26 6.89
CA THR A 251 3.71 24.12 6.89
C THR A 251 3.66 24.94 8.17
N TYR A 252 3.59 26.26 8.07
CA TYR A 252 3.52 27.18 9.21
C TYR A 252 2.61 28.38 8.94
N ALA A 253 2.17 29.04 10.00
CA ALA A 253 1.40 30.28 9.91
C ALA A 253 2.35 31.49 9.78
N ARG A 254 2.10 32.36 8.81
CA ARG A 254 2.79 33.66 8.66
C ARG A 254 2.24 34.69 9.64
N ARG A 255 2.92 35.84 9.72
CA ARG A 255 2.53 36.98 10.58
C ARG A 255 1.14 37.56 10.25
N ASP A 256 0.67 37.40 9.02
CA ASP A 256 -0.67 37.80 8.57
C ASP A 256 -1.76 36.74 8.89
N ASN A 257 -1.43 35.73 9.70
CA ASN A 257 -2.26 34.56 10.03
C ASN A 257 -2.63 33.67 8.82
N THR A 258 -1.98 33.83 7.66
CA THR A 258 -2.13 32.89 6.55
C THR A 258 -1.23 31.67 6.74
N THR A 259 -1.72 30.48 6.39
CA THR A 259 -0.91 29.25 6.42
C THR A 259 -0.19 29.07 5.09
N VAL A 260 1.13 28.89 5.13
CA VAL A 260 1.96 28.60 3.96
C VAL A 260 2.65 27.26 4.11
N THR A 261 2.81 26.55 3.00
CA THR A 261 3.68 25.38 2.91
C THR A 261 4.97 25.79 2.19
N SER A 262 6.09 25.72 2.88
CA SER A 262 7.43 25.96 2.37
C SER A 262 8.10 24.64 2.02
N VAL A 263 8.64 24.57 0.80
CA VAL A 263 9.39 23.42 0.30
C VAL A 263 10.86 23.81 0.18
N LEU A 264 11.73 23.13 0.93
CA LEU A 264 13.16 23.44 0.98
C LEU A 264 13.98 22.20 0.61
N ASN A 265 14.74 22.29 -0.48
CA ASN A 265 15.70 21.27 -0.85
C ASN A 265 16.97 21.40 0.00
N ILE A 266 17.50 20.27 0.46
CA ILE A 266 18.80 20.22 1.13
C ILE A 266 19.89 20.35 0.07
N ASN A 267 20.72 21.40 0.20
CA ASN A 267 21.84 21.65 -0.69
C ASN A 267 23.15 21.20 -0.02
N PRO A 268 23.87 20.19 -0.56
CA PRO A 268 25.12 19.69 0.03
C PRO A 268 26.21 20.75 0.16
N ASN A 269 26.25 21.75 -0.72
CA ASN A 269 27.27 22.82 -0.68
C ASN A 269 27.03 23.82 0.47
N GLU A 270 25.81 23.86 1.01
CA GLU A 270 25.40 24.73 2.10
C GLU A 270 25.14 23.97 3.42
N THR A 271 25.36 22.66 3.44
CA THR A 271 25.14 21.81 4.61
C THR A 271 26.37 21.01 4.99
N THR A 272 26.70 21.01 6.27
CA THR A 272 27.71 20.12 6.86
C THR A 272 27.03 18.90 7.44
N ALA A 273 27.54 17.71 7.09
CA ALA A 273 27.09 16.45 7.65
C ALA A 273 27.97 16.03 8.81
N SER A 274 27.36 15.57 9.90
CA SER A 274 27.99 14.97 11.07
C SER A 274 27.14 13.81 11.55
N GLY A 275 27.60 13.10 12.58
CA GLY A 275 26.86 11.96 13.10
C GLY A 275 27.59 11.27 14.23
N ASN A 276 26.93 10.27 14.81
CA ASN A 276 27.51 9.43 15.84
C ASN A 276 27.19 7.96 15.57
N CYS A 277 28.14 7.11 15.93
CA CYS A 277 28.05 5.67 15.83
C CYS A 277 27.86 5.07 17.23
N SER A 278 26.75 4.38 17.44
CA SER A 278 26.54 3.53 18.61
C SER A 278 26.00 2.18 18.18
N SER A 279 26.13 1.18 19.05
CA SER A 279 25.71 -0.20 18.78
C SER A 279 24.20 -0.34 18.56
N LEU A 280 23.39 0.57 19.10
CA LEU A 280 21.92 0.54 19.01
C LEU A 280 21.32 1.72 18.25
N LEU A 281 22.10 2.78 18.05
CA LEU A 281 21.63 4.00 17.42
C LEU A 281 22.75 4.65 16.59
N VAL A 282 22.46 4.94 15.33
CA VAL A 282 23.35 5.70 14.43
C VAL A 282 22.65 6.99 14.05
N THR A 283 23.37 8.10 14.04
CA THR A 283 22.80 9.42 13.72
C THR A 283 23.45 10.02 12.50
N LEU A 284 22.63 10.67 11.66
CA LEU A 284 23.08 11.61 10.64
C LEU A 284 22.48 12.97 10.93
N GLU A 285 23.33 13.94 11.20
CA GLU A 285 22.96 15.32 11.44
C GLU A 285 23.43 16.18 10.27
N LEU A 286 22.50 16.93 9.68
CA LEU A 286 22.76 17.87 8.61
C LEU A 286 22.50 19.27 9.12
N GLN A 287 23.56 20.06 9.22
CA GLN A 287 23.49 21.45 9.66
C GLN A 287 23.72 22.38 8.47
N SER A 288 22.74 23.24 8.19
CA SER A 288 22.86 24.29 7.17
C SER A 288 23.55 25.53 7.72
N LYS A 289 24.29 26.24 6.87
CA LYS A 289 24.82 27.58 7.15
C LYS A 289 23.75 28.59 7.60
N LYS A 290 22.49 28.34 7.26
CA LYS A 290 21.31 29.17 7.62
C LYS A 290 20.71 28.80 8.99
N GLY A 291 21.37 27.96 9.79
CA GLY A 291 20.94 27.60 11.16
C GLY A 291 19.89 26.49 11.24
N MET A 292 19.57 25.84 10.12
CA MET A 292 18.70 24.65 10.09
C MET A 292 19.50 23.41 10.50
N VAL A 293 18.92 22.56 11.35
CA VAL A 293 19.47 21.27 11.79
C VAL A 293 18.44 20.18 11.54
N LEU A 294 18.79 19.19 10.70
CA LEU A 294 18.01 17.99 10.45
C LEU A 294 18.77 16.78 11.01
N VAL A 295 18.14 16.00 11.88
CA VAL A 295 18.73 14.79 12.47
C VAL A 295 17.90 13.58 12.06
N LEU A 296 18.56 12.56 11.52
CA LEU A 296 18.01 11.25 11.19
C LEU A 296 18.59 10.22 12.17
N TRP A 297 17.71 9.47 12.84
CA TRP A 297 18.10 8.40 13.76
C TRP A 297 17.82 7.05 13.12
N PHE A 298 18.86 6.24 12.97
CA PHE A 298 18.77 4.86 12.54
C PHE A 298 18.88 3.97 13.77
N GLY A 299 17.82 3.20 14.03
CA GLY A 299 17.79 2.19 15.08
C GLY A 299 17.98 0.81 14.48
N MET A 300 18.38 -0.16 15.30
CA MET A 300 18.35 -1.56 14.92
C MET A 300 17.59 -2.40 15.93
N ASN A 301 16.97 -3.46 15.44
CA ASN A 301 16.46 -4.53 16.27
C ASN A 301 17.46 -5.69 16.24
N ALA A 302 18.15 -5.91 17.36
CA ALA A 302 19.16 -6.97 17.47
C ALA A 302 18.57 -8.37 17.22
N SER A 303 17.33 -8.61 17.65
CA SER A 303 16.67 -9.92 17.50
C SER A 303 16.36 -10.26 16.05
N SER A 304 16.00 -9.28 15.23
CA SER A 304 15.70 -9.49 13.80
C SER A 304 16.84 -9.10 12.87
N SER A 305 17.97 -8.63 13.42
CA SER A 305 19.14 -8.14 12.67
C SER A 305 18.75 -7.18 11.54
N ARG A 306 17.82 -6.26 11.82
CA ARG A 306 17.33 -5.26 10.85
C ARG A 306 17.49 -3.86 11.39
N PHE A 307 18.01 -2.96 10.57
CA PHE A 307 18.04 -1.53 10.85
C PHE A 307 16.87 -0.83 10.17
N PHE A 308 16.48 0.33 10.68
CA PHE A 308 15.43 1.17 10.12
C PHE A 308 15.63 2.62 10.57
N LEU A 309 15.06 3.56 9.82
CA LEU A 309 14.92 4.94 10.26
C LEU A 309 13.92 5.00 11.41
N GLN A 310 14.44 5.16 12.62
CA GLN A 310 13.70 5.22 13.88
C GLN A 310 13.07 6.59 14.11
N GLY A 311 13.73 7.65 13.67
CA GLY A 311 13.21 8.99 13.90
C GLY A 311 13.81 10.07 13.02
N ILE A 312 13.12 11.21 13.02
CA ILE A 312 13.54 12.43 12.35
C ILE A 312 13.29 13.61 13.30
N GLN A 313 14.23 14.54 13.38
CA GLN A 313 14.05 15.85 14.02
C GLN A 313 14.48 16.96 13.08
N LEU A 314 13.69 18.02 13.01
CA LEU A 314 13.98 19.24 12.31
C LEU A 314 13.91 20.42 13.28
N ASN A 315 14.97 21.21 13.33
CA ASN A 315 14.98 22.54 13.90
C ASN A 315 15.32 23.53 12.79
N ALA A 316 14.48 24.53 12.54
CA ALA A 316 14.67 25.51 11.48
C ALA A 316 14.15 26.88 11.89
N THR A 317 14.57 27.93 11.19
CA THR A 317 14.07 29.29 11.38
C THR A 317 13.44 29.81 10.10
N PHE A 318 12.17 30.25 10.18
CA PHE A 318 11.40 30.84 9.10
C PHE A 318 11.06 32.30 9.46
N PRO A 319 11.77 33.31 8.91
CA PRO A 319 11.62 34.71 9.33
C PRO A 319 10.22 35.30 9.14
N ASP A 320 9.48 34.81 8.15
CA ASP A 320 8.13 35.21 7.77
C ASP A 320 7.03 34.49 8.58
N ALA A 321 7.41 33.45 9.33
CA ALA A 321 6.51 32.77 10.25
C ALA A 321 6.11 33.68 11.42
N LYS A 322 4.91 33.45 11.95
CA LYS A 322 4.40 34.06 13.17
C LYS A 322 5.28 33.70 14.37
N GLU A 323 5.69 32.44 14.44
CA GLU A 323 6.71 31.93 15.34
C GLU A 323 7.94 31.54 14.50
N PRO A 324 9.03 32.33 14.54
CA PRO A 324 10.15 32.12 13.63
C PRO A 324 10.86 30.78 13.82
N THR A 325 10.87 30.24 15.04
CA THR A 325 11.54 28.97 15.35
C THR A 325 10.58 27.82 15.13
N PHE A 326 10.89 26.95 14.18
CA PHE A 326 10.14 25.73 13.91
C PHE A 326 10.88 24.51 14.46
N ARG A 327 10.15 23.64 15.16
CA ARG A 327 10.66 22.38 15.69
C ARG A 327 9.68 21.26 15.41
N ALA A 328 10.17 20.13 14.92
CA ALA A 328 9.38 18.94 14.70
C ALA A 328 10.22 17.70 14.98
N THR A 329 9.69 16.75 15.74
CA THR A 329 10.39 15.51 16.08
C THR A 329 9.41 14.34 16.07
N ASN A 330 9.84 13.20 15.53
CA ASN A 330 9.16 11.91 15.65
C ASN A 330 10.19 10.81 15.82
N THR A 331 10.04 9.98 16.86
CA THR A 331 11.00 8.92 17.23
C THR A 331 10.42 7.51 17.09
N SER A 332 9.25 7.38 16.49
CA SER A 332 8.50 6.12 16.36
C SER A 332 8.35 5.67 14.90
N LEU A 333 9.28 6.08 14.04
CA LEU A 333 9.30 5.73 12.63
C LEU A 333 9.89 4.33 12.41
N ARG A 334 9.51 3.72 11.28
CA ARG A 334 9.97 2.41 10.80
C ARG A 334 10.11 2.44 9.27
N ALA A 335 10.83 3.42 8.73
CA ALA A 335 11.08 3.56 7.29
C ALA A 335 12.48 3.06 6.91
N LEU A 336 12.78 2.97 5.60
CA LEU A 336 14.12 2.63 5.08
C LEU A 336 14.73 1.35 5.70
N GLN A 337 13.91 0.31 5.86
CA GLN A 337 14.29 -0.88 6.61
C GLN A 337 15.05 -1.89 5.74
N ALA A 338 16.21 -2.35 6.22
CA ALA A 338 16.97 -3.44 5.60
C ALA A 338 17.71 -4.29 6.64
N THR A 339 18.22 -5.44 6.21
CA THR A 339 19.03 -6.33 7.05
C THR A 339 20.37 -5.68 7.38
N VAL A 340 20.88 -5.86 8.60
CA VAL A 340 22.21 -5.37 8.99
C VAL A 340 23.27 -6.03 8.11
N GLY A 341 24.21 -5.22 7.59
CA GLY A 341 25.19 -5.64 6.57
C GLY A 341 24.72 -5.51 5.12
N HIS A 342 23.42 -5.32 4.89
CA HIS A 342 22.83 -5.00 3.59
C HIS A 342 22.54 -3.49 3.47
N SER A 343 22.27 -3.02 2.26
CA SER A 343 21.88 -1.64 1.97
C SER A 343 20.45 -1.57 1.47
N TYR A 344 19.68 -0.59 1.94
CA TYR A 344 18.35 -0.27 1.41
C TYR A 344 18.48 0.66 0.22
N LYS A 345 17.80 0.38 -0.90
CA LYS A 345 17.81 1.24 -2.10
C LYS A 345 16.40 1.48 -2.64
N CYS A 346 16.05 2.72 -2.91
CA CYS A 346 14.80 3.11 -3.54
C CYS A 346 15.00 4.31 -4.46
N ASN A 347 14.73 4.16 -5.75
CA ASN A 347 14.79 5.21 -6.75
C ASN A 347 13.53 6.08 -6.74
N THR A 348 12.39 5.46 -6.42
CA THR A 348 11.09 6.12 -6.25
C THR A 348 11.13 7.09 -5.05
N GLU A 349 10.44 8.23 -5.17
CA GLU A 349 10.33 9.22 -4.09
C GLU A 349 9.53 8.66 -2.90
N GLU A 350 10.07 8.79 -1.70
CA GLU A 350 9.43 8.34 -0.47
C GLU A 350 9.06 9.54 0.42
N HIS A 351 7.79 9.61 0.82
CA HIS A 351 7.25 10.70 1.63
C HIS A 351 7.07 10.29 3.09
N ILE A 352 8.00 10.70 3.96
CA ILE A 352 7.96 10.38 5.39
C ILE A 352 7.29 11.53 6.15
N ARG A 353 6.08 11.30 6.64
CA ARG A 353 5.40 12.26 7.52
C ARG A 353 5.99 12.19 8.92
N VAL A 354 6.50 13.33 9.41
CA VAL A 354 7.08 13.44 10.74
C VAL A 354 6.04 13.98 11.72
N THR A 355 5.39 15.10 11.36
CA THR A 355 4.27 15.71 12.08
C THR A 355 3.20 16.18 11.10
N GLN A 356 2.07 16.69 11.58
CA GLN A 356 1.03 17.28 10.72
C GLN A 356 1.56 18.49 9.91
N ALA A 357 2.57 19.18 10.45
CA ALA A 357 3.16 20.37 9.87
C ALA A 357 4.48 20.10 9.13
N PHE A 358 5.01 18.87 9.16
CA PHE A 358 6.31 18.55 8.55
C PHE A 358 6.35 17.15 7.93
N SER A 359 6.75 17.10 6.66
CA SER A 359 7.07 15.88 5.92
C SER A 359 8.49 15.97 5.35
N LEU A 360 9.22 14.87 5.38
CA LEU A 360 10.51 14.70 4.71
C LEU A 360 10.30 13.87 3.45
N ASN A 361 10.58 14.45 2.29
CA ASN A 361 10.58 13.76 1.01
C ASN A 361 12.02 13.30 0.71
N ILE A 362 12.18 12.02 0.41
CA ILE A 362 13.48 11.40 0.14
C ILE A 362 13.48 10.89 -1.30
N PHE A 363 14.49 11.30 -2.07
CA PHE A 363 14.64 10.98 -3.48
C PHE A 363 15.87 10.10 -3.68
N ARG A 364 15.72 9.01 -4.45
CA ARG A 364 16.82 8.12 -4.86
C ARG A 364 17.71 7.71 -3.68
N VAL A 365 17.08 7.17 -2.65
CA VAL A 365 17.77 6.77 -1.42
C VAL A 365 18.56 5.49 -1.64
N TRP A 366 19.78 5.46 -1.14
CA TRP A 366 20.59 4.27 -0.96
C TRP A 366 21.31 4.40 0.38
N VAL A 367 20.91 3.62 1.39
CA VAL A 367 21.36 3.80 2.77
C VAL A 367 21.70 2.47 3.43
N GLN A 368 22.73 2.49 4.26
CA GLN A 368 23.16 1.36 5.10
C GLN A 368 23.66 1.88 6.43
N ALA A 369 23.20 1.28 7.52
CA ALA A 369 23.57 1.65 8.88
C ALA A 369 24.15 0.46 9.66
N PHE A 370 24.86 0.77 10.75
CA PHE A 370 25.52 -0.14 11.70
C PHE A 370 26.73 -0.88 11.14
N GLN A 371 26.51 -1.92 10.32
CA GLN A 371 27.59 -2.76 9.79
C GLN A 371 27.90 -2.33 8.36
N VAL A 372 29.01 -1.62 8.15
CA VAL A 372 29.53 -1.24 6.83
C VAL A 372 30.94 -1.82 6.68
N GLU A 373 31.15 -2.64 5.66
CA GLU A 373 32.44 -3.31 5.43
C GLU A 373 33.20 -2.67 4.26
N GLY A 374 34.38 -2.10 4.53
CA GLY A 374 35.26 -1.53 3.51
C GLY A 374 34.71 -0.26 2.86
N ASP A 375 33.98 0.58 3.62
CA ASP A 375 33.44 1.87 3.18
C ASP A 375 32.58 1.81 1.90
N ARG A 376 31.94 0.67 1.66
CA ARG A 376 31.06 0.42 0.53
C ARG A 376 29.72 -0.12 0.99
N PHE A 377 28.70 0.12 0.16
CA PHE A 377 27.41 -0.52 0.35
C PHE A 377 27.53 -2.04 0.18
N GLY A 378 26.91 -2.77 1.09
CA GLY A 378 26.68 -4.20 1.00
C GLY A 378 25.54 -4.54 0.03
N SER A 379 25.09 -5.79 0.07
CA SER A 379 24.03 -6.31 -0.79
C SER A 379 22.78 -5.43 -0.77
N VAL A 380 22.21 -5.16 -1.93
CA VAL A 380 21.07 -4.23 -2.06
C VAL A 380 19.75 -4.95 -1.80
N GLU A 381 18.97 -4.43 -0.84
CA GLU A 381 17.54 -4.67 -0.67
C GLU A 381 16.78 -3.51 -1.32
N GLU A 382 16.20 -3.75 -2.49
CA GLU A 382 15.42 -2.75 -3.20
C GLU A 382 14.04 -2.57 -2.55
N CYS A 383 13.54 -1.33 -2.57
CA CYS A 383 12.20 -1.04 -2.09
C CYS A 383 11.14 -1.65 -2.99
N LEU A 384 10.00 -1.97 -2.41
CA LEU A 384 8.88 -2.53 -3.17
C LEU A 384 8.32 -1.55 -4.21
N LEU A 385 8.52 -0.23 -4.01
CA LEU A 385 8.10 0.80 -4.96
C LEU A 385 8.88 0.73 -6.29
N ASP A 386 10.11 0.23 -6.26
CA ASP A 386 10.93 0.01 -7.46
C ASP A 386 10.67 -1.36 -8.10
N GLY A 387 9.83 -2.20 -7.48
CA GLY A 387 9.58 -3.57 -7.90
C GLY A 387 8.90 -3.65 -9.28
N ASN A 388 9.58 -4.29 -10.23
CA ASN A 388 9.07 -4.56 -11.57
C ASN A 388 7.73 -5.31 -11.52
N ASN A 389 6.69 -4.70 -12.10
CA ASN A 389 5.33 -5.25 -12.27
C ASN A 389 5.26 -6.48 -13.20
N MET A 390 6.40 -7.10 -13.53
CA MET A 390 6.58 -8.16 -14.53
C MET A 390 6.33 -9.58 -13.98
N LEU A 391 6.31 -9.76 -12.67
CA LEU A 391 6.12 -11.09 -12.06
C LEU A 391 4.68 -11.61 -12.24
N ILE A 392 3.70 -10.70 -12.21
CA ILE A 392 2.27 -11.03 -12.39
C ILE A 392 1.98 -11.46 -13.84
N PRO A 393 2.37 -10.73 -14.90
CA PRO A 393 2.20 -11.17 -16.28
C PRO A 393 2.84 -12.53 -16.60
N ILE A 394 4.03 -12.83 -16.05
CA ILE A 394 4.73 -14.11 -16.30
C ILE A 394 3.97 -15.28 -15.69
N ALA A 395 3.47 -15.14 -14.46
CA ALA A 395 2.69 -16.18 -13.80
C ALA A 395 1.35 -16.44 -14.53
N VAL A 396 0.66 -15.37 -14.93
CA VAL A 396 -0.60 -15.46 -15.70
C VAL A 396 -0.37 -16.09 -17.08
N GLY A 397 0.72 -15.70 -17.76
CA GLY A 397 1.11 -16.29 -19.05
C GLY A 397 1.44 -17.78 -18.96
N GLY A 398 2.16 -18.19 -17.91
CA GLY A 398 2.48 -19.60 -17.66
C GLY A 398 1.22 -20.46 -17.40
N ALA A 399 0.29 -19.94 -16.60
CA ALA A 399 -0.98 -20.63 -16.32
C ALA A 399 -1.85 -20.81 -17.58
N LEU A 400 -1.95 -19.76 -18.42
CA LEU A 400 -2.67 -19.82 -19.69
C LEU A 400 -2.03 -20.83 -20.65
N ALA A 401 -0.71 -20.84 -20.80
CA ALA A 401 0.00 -21.79 -21.65
C ALA A 401 -0.20 -23.24 -21.19
N GLY A 402 -0.14 -23.49 -19.87
CA GLY A 402 -0.39 -24.80 -19.28
C GLY A 402 -1.81 -25.32 -19.54
N LEU A 403 -2.82 -24.45 -19.40
CA LEU A 403 -4.22 -24.82 -19.65
C LEU A 403 -4.44 -25.20 -21.12
N VAL A 404 -3.89 -24.44 -22.06
CA VAL A 404 -3.98 -24.73 -23.50
C VAL A 404 -3.37 -26.09 -23.84
N LEU A 405 -2.21 -26.42 -23.25
CA LEU A 405 -1.56 -27.71 -23.46
C LEU A 405 -2.42 -28.89 -22.98
N ILE A 406 -3.03 -28.77 -21.80
CA ILE A 406 -3.91 -29.81 -21.23
C ILE A 406 -5.12 -30.06 -22.14
N VAL A 407 -5.75 -28.99 -22.63
CA VAL A 407 -6.91 -29.09 -23.54
C VAL A 407 -6.53 -29.79 -24.85
N LEU A 408 -5.36 -29.46 -25.43
CA LEU A 408 -4.87 -30.12 -26.64
C LEU A 408 -4.62 -31.62 -26.43
N ILE A 409 -4.00 -32.00 -25.32
CA ILE A 409 -3.78 -33.42 -24.99
C ILE A 409 -5.11 -34.16 -24.84
N ALA A 410 -6.06 -33.58 -24.09
CA ALA A 410 -7.39 -34.18 -23.90
C ALA A 410 -8.14 -34.33 -25.23
N TYR A 411 -8.06 -33.33 -26.11
CA TYR A 411 -8.66 -33.37 -27.45
C TYR A 411 -8.04 -34.49 -28.31
N LEU A 412 -6.71 -34.62 -28.33
CA LEU A 412 -6.03 -35.67 -29.10
C LEU A 412 -6.40 -37.08 -28.60
N ILE A 413 -6.50 -37.27 -27.28
CA ILE A 413 -6.93 -38.55 -26.68
C ILE A 413 -8.41 -38.84 -27.00
N GLY A 414 -9.29 -37.84 -26.88
CA GLY A 414 -10.71 -37.95 -27.21
C GLY A 414 -10.93 -38.29 -28.68
N ARG A 415 -10.23 -37.59 -29.59
CA ARG A 415 -10.25 -37.88 -31.03
C ARG A 415 -9.75 -39.29 -31.35
N LYS A 416 -8.70 -39.77 -30.67
CA LYS A 416 -8.18 -41.13 -30.85
C LYS A 416 -9.19 -42.21 -30.40
N ARG A 417 -10.00 -41.95 -29.38
CA ARG A 417 -11.04 -42.89 -28.91
C ARG A 417 -12.32 -42.86 -29.75
N SER A 418 -12.63 -41.75 -30.42
CA SER A 418 -13.88 -41.63 -31.19
C SER A 418 -13.90 -42.39 -32.52
N HIS A 419 -12.79 -43.02 -32.95
CA HIS A 419 -12.73 -43.85 -34.17
C HIS A 419 -12.96 -45.36 -33.95
N ALA A 420 -13.23 -45.81 -32.72
CA ALA A 420 -13.52 -47.22 -32.41
C ALA A 420 -15.00 -47.40 -32.04
N GLY A 421 -15.90 -47.40 -33.02
CA GLY A 421 -17.33 -47.49 -32.73
C GLY A 421 -18.24 -47.61 -33.95
N TYR A 422 -17.95 -48.53 -34.87
CA TYR A 422 -19.00 -49.15 -35.68
C TYR A 422 -18.57 -50.59 -36.01
N GLN A 423 -19.04 -51.56 -35.24
CA GLN A 423 -19.20 -52.93 -35.73
C GLN A 423 -20.69 -53.17 -35.90
N THR A 424 -21.09 -53.38 -37.15
CA THR A 424 -22.33 -54.05 -37.52
C THR A 424 -22.22 -55.54 -37.19
N ILE A 425 -23.13 -56.05 -36.36
CA ILE A 425 -24.02 -57.19 -36.61
C ILE A 425 -25.15 -57.10 -35.57
#